data_AF-A0A9E0ZN56-F1
#
_entry.id   AF-A0A9E0ZN56-F1
#
_cell.length_a   1.000
_cell.length_b   1.000
_cell.length_c   1.000
_cell.angle_alpha   90.00
_cell.angle_beta   90.00
_cell.angle_gamma   90.00
#
_symmetry.space_group_name_H-M   'P 1'
#
loop_
_entity.id
_entity.type
_entity.pdbx_description
1 polymer ?
#
loop_
_entity_poly.entity_id
_entity_poly.type
_entity_poly.pdbx_seq_one_letter_code
_entity_poly.pdbx_strand_id
1 'polypeptide(L)'
;MTRQEFEERTNIFLPMDMYNIVEFFYMDLDMDKDSFCTAYQKNTDGLATKIQKEFYEEKFKKERRSKQEIIALQNQLKKFRKENADLRKKIERLQCWTLYENPQCFSDKNYRELYECTFTEKLSEEKAIEVITYTSGFSPEKINILTKAKVYEINRDKELRIIGEKERIPVYASSDWNYIYFNVCGTQYELQNGNLKII
;
A
#
# COMPACT_ATOMS: atom_id res chain seq x y z
N MET A 1 -18.57 -49.73 -12.36
CA MET A 1 -17.20 -50.25 -12.13
C MET A 1 -16.46 -49.20 -11.30
N THR A 2 -15.40 -49.50 -10.55
CA THR A 2 -14.61 -48.44 -9.88
C THR A 2 -13.39 -48.03 -10.71
N ARG A 3 -12.78 -46.86 -10.44
CA ARG A 3 -11.58 -46.40 -11.17
C ARG A 3 -10.43 -47.39 -11.03
N GLN A 4 -10.22 -47.90 -9.82
CA GLN A 4 -9.20 -48.91 -9.54
C GLN A 4 -9.48 -50.21 -10.30
N GLU A 5 -10.72 -50.71 -10.30
CA GLU A 5 -11.09 -51.90 -11.08
C GLU A 5 -10.85 -51.71 -12.59
N PHE A 6 -11.14 -50.53 -13.12
CA PHE A 6 -10.89 -50.22 -14.54
C PHE A 6 -9.39 -50.15 -14.85
N GLU A 7 -8.60 -49.51 -13.98
CA GLU A 7 -7.15 -49.39 -14.12
C GLU A 7 -6.46 -50.76 -14.05
N GLU A 8 -6.88 -51.63 -13.14
CA GLU A 8 -6.36 -52.99 -13.01
C GLU A 8 -6.68 -53.87 -14.23
N ARG A 9 -7.90 -53.75 -14.76
CA ARG A 9 -8.34 -54.55 -15.92
C ARG A 9 -7.76 -54.05 -17.24
N THR A 10 -7.59 -52.74 -17.39
CA THR A 10 -7.16 -52.14 -18.65
C THR A 10 -5.67 -51.78 -18.72
N ASN A 11 -5.02 -51.66 -17.56
CA ASN A 11 -3.68 -51.09 -17.38
C ASN A 11 -3.56 -49.64 -17.92
N ILE A 12 -4.67 -48.89 -17.93
CA ILE A 12 -4.75 -47.50 -18.40
C ILE A 12 -5.09 -46.59 -17.22
N PHE A 13 -4.15 -45.72 -16.85
CA PHE A 13 -4.33 -44.73 -15.78
C PHE A 13 -5.08 -43.50 -16.27
N LEU A 14 -6.18 -43.14 -15.60
CA LEU A 14 -7.04 -42.02 -15.99
C LEU A 14 -7.19 -41.00 -14.87
N PRO A 15 -7.18 -39.68 -15.17
CA PRO A 15 -7.58 -38.67 -14.21
C PRO A 15 -9.07 -38.85 -13.86
N MET A 16 -9.44 -38.51 -12.62
CA MET A 16 -10.80 -38.73 -12.09
C MET A 16 -11.89 -38.14 -13.01
N ASP A 17 -11.65 -36.95 -13.56
CA ASP A 17 -12.58 -36.28 -14.47
C ASP A 17 -12.84 -37.09 -15.76
N MET A 18 -11.80 -37.74 -16.30
CA MET A 18 -11.95 -38.61 -17.48
C MET A 18 -12.60 -39.93 -17.10
N TYR A 19 -12.32 -40.43 -15.91
CA TYR A 19 -12.94 -41.64 -15.38
C TYR A 19 -14.46 -41.49 -15.19
N ASN A 20 -14.93 -40.35 -14.69
CA ASN A 20 -16.38 -40.11 -14.55
C ASN A 20 -17.13 -40.23 -15.89
N ILE A 21 -16.48 -39.86 -17.00
CA ILE A 21 -17.03 -40.02 -18.35
C ILE A 21 -17.00 -41.50 -18.76
N VAL A 22 -15.90 -42.21 -18.49
CA VAL A 22 -15.84 -43.67 -18.71
C VAL A 22 -16.95 -44.39 -17.94
N GLU A 23 -17.18 -44.02 -16.68
CA GLU A 23 -18.25 -44.58 -15.86
C GLU A 23 -19.63 -44.28 -16.45
N PHE A 24 -19.86 -43.04 -16.90
CA PHE A 24 -21.10 -42.68 -17.60
C PHE A 24 -21.37 -43.55 -18.84
N PHE A 25 -20.37 -43.71 -19.72
CA PHE A 25 -20.49 -44.56 -20.90
C PHE A 25 -20.65 -46.05 -20.56
N TYR A 26 -20.04 -46.51 -19.47
CA TYR A 26 -20.20 -47.88 -18.98
C TYR A 26 -21.63 -48.14 -18.49
N MET A 27 -22.21 -47.20 -17.73
CA MET A 27 -23.59 -47.32 -17.25
C MET A 27 -24.63 -47.21 -18.38
N ASP A 28 -24.32 -46.47 -19.45
CA ASP A 28 -25.21 -46.26 -20.60
C ASP A 28 -25.29 -47.48 -21.54
N LEU A 29 -24.20 -48.23 -21.70
CA LEU A 29 -24.11 -49.35 -22.65
C LEU A 29 -24.63 -50.70 -22.10
N ASP A 30 -24.93 -50.79 -20.81
CA ASP A 30 -25.41 -52.00 -20.12
C ASP A 30 -24.61 -53.28 -20.47
N MET A 31 -23.28 -53.16 -20.48
CA MET A 31 -22.36 -54.24 -20.81
C MET A 31 -21.69 -54.83 -19.57
N ASP A 32 -21.30 -56.11 -19.65
CA ASP A 32 -20.42 -56.71 -18.65
C ASP A 32 -19.07 -55.97 -18.56
N LYS A 33 -18.49 -55.92 -17.35
CA LYS A 33 -17.26 -55.18 -17.05
C LYS A 33 -16.09 -55.58 -17.96
N ASP A 34 -15.91 -56.87 -18.23
CA ASP A 34 -14.77 -57.36 -19.04
C ASP A 34 -14.99 -57.12 -20.53
N SER A 35 -16.24 -57.19 -20.97
CA SER A 35 -16.64 -56.86 -22.34
C SER A 35 -16.42 -55.37 -22.63
N PHE A 36 -16.78 -54.48 -21.70
CA PHE A 36 -16.55 -53.05 -21.84
C PHE A 36 -15.05 -52.69 -21.82
N CYS A 37 -14.27 -53.25 -20.90
CA CYS A 37 -12.82 -53.02 -20.83
C CYS A 37 -12.11 -53.47 -22.12
N THR A 38 -12.50 -54.62 -22.68
CA THR A 38 -11.96 -55.12 -23.95
C THR A 38 -12.36 -54.22 -25.13
N ALA A 39 -13.62 -53.77 -25.16
CA ALA A 39 -14.14 -52.84 -26.16
C ALA A 39 -13.39 -51.50 -26.12
N TYR A 40 -13.12 -50.99 -24.92
CA TYR A 40 -12.35 -49.77 -24.71
C TYR A 40 -10.90 -49.92 -25.17
N GLN A 41 -10.20 -51.00 -24.78
CA GLN A 41 -8.81 -51.26 -25.19
C GLN A 41 -8.65 -51.43 -26.71
N LYS A 42 -9.61 -52.12 -27.35
CA LYS A 42 -9.60 -52.34 -28.80
C LYS A 42 -10.21 -51.17 -29.58
N ASN A 43 -10.71 -50.15 -28.89
CA ASN A 43 -11.45 -49.02 -29.46
C ASN A 43 -12.56 -49.47 -30.43
N THR A 44 -13.30 -50.54 -30.09
CA THR A 44 -14.40 -51.04 -30.91
C THR A 44 -15.46 -49.96 -31.05
N ASP A 45 -15.97 -49.77 -32.27
CA ASP A 45 -16.94 -48.71 -32.61
C ASP A 45 -16.51 -47.28 -32.22
N GLY A 46 -15.20 -47.08 -32.05
CA GLY A 46 -14.60 -45.80 -31.65
C GLY A 46 -14.91 -45.41 -30.20
N LEU A 47 -15.25 -46.36 -29.32
CA LEU A 47 -15.64 -46.10 -27.94
C LEU A 47 -14.62 -45.23 -27.17
N ALA A 48 -13.34 -45.60 -27.20
CA ALA A 48 -12.29 -44.85 -26.53
C ALA A 48 -12.10 -43.45 -27.16
N THR A 49 -12.19 -43.34 -28.49
CA THR A 49 -12.14 -42.04 -29.17
C THR A 49 -13.31 -41.12 -28.79
N LYS A 50 -14.52 -41.67 -28.67
CA LYS A 50 -15.73 -40.92 -28.25
C LYS A 50 -15.60 -40.39 -26.82
N ILE A 51 -15.19 -41.26 -25.89
CA ILE A 51 -14.96 -40.89 -24.49
C ILE A 51 -13.88 -39.80 -24.39
N GLN A 52 -12.78 -39.95 -25.12
CA GLN A 52 -11.70 -38.97 -25.12
C GLN A 52 -12.14 -37.62 -25.72
N LYS A 53 -12.95 -37.65 -26.78
CA LYS A 53 -13.53 -36.44 -27.38
C LYS A 53 -14.43 -35.71 -26.39
N GLU A 54 -15.35 -36.42 -25.74
CA GLU A 54 -16.26 -35.82 -24.75
C GLU A 54 -15.48 -35.17 -23.60
N PHE A 55 -14.44 -35.85 -23.09
CA PHE A 55 -13.57 -35.31 -22.05
C PHE A 55 -12.90 -34.00 -22.45
N TYR A 56 -12.28 -33.94 -23.64
CA TYR A 56 -11.65 -32.71 -24.10
C TYR A 56 -12.67 -31.60 -24.40
N GLU A 57 -13.85 -31.94 -24.92
CA GLU A 57 -14.92 -30.97 -25.14
C GLU A 57 -15.41 -30.33 -23.83
N GLU A 58 -15.66 -31.13 -22.79
CA GLU A 58 -16.03 -30.61 -21.46
C GLU A 58 -14.92 -29.73 -20.88
N LYS A 59 -13.66 -30.18 -20.98
CA LYS A 59 -12.51 -29.43 -20.49
C LYS A 59 -12.38 -28.08 -21.19
N PHE A 60 -12.48 -28.05 -22.53
CA PHE A 60 -12.43 -26.80 -23.29
C PHE A 60 -13.63 -25.89 -23.01
N LYS A 61 -14.84 -26.45 -22.79
CA LYS A 61 -16.02 -25.66 -22.38
C LYS A 61 -15.77 -24.99 -21.02
N LYS A 62 -15.26 -25.74 -20.03
CA LYS A 62 -14.91 -25.21 -18.70
C LYS A 62 -13.82 -24.15 -18.78
N GLU A 63 -12.75 -24.41 -19.53
CA GLU A 63 -11.67 -23.43 -19.72
C GLU A 63 -12.15 -22.15 -20.42
N ARG A 64 -13.03 -22.26 -21.42
CA ARG A 64 -13.63 -21.09 -22.09
C ARG A 64 -14.47 -20.26 -21.14
N ARG A 65 -15.33 -20.90 -20.33
CA ARG A 65 -16.15 -20.23 -19.31
C ARG A 65 -15.27 -19.52 -18.29
N SER A 66 -14.27 -20.22 -17.75
CA SER A 66 -13.31 -19.64 -16.80
C SER A 66 -12.56 -18.45 -17.40
N LYS A 67 -12.10 -18.54 -18.65
CA LYS A 67 -11.46 -17.41 -19.34
C LYS A 67 -12.40 -16.21 -19.50
N GLN A 68 -13.66 -16.44 -19.85
CA GLN A 68 -14.67 -15.38 -19.96
C GLN A 68 -14.95 -14.72 -18.61
N GLU A 69 -15.07 -15.50 -17.54
CA GLU A 69 -15.24 -15.01 -16.17
C GLU A 69 -14.04 -14.18 -15.72
N ILE A 70 -12.82 -14.64 -15.99
CA ILE A 70 -11.59 -13.89 -15.69
C ILE A 70 -11.60 -12.54 -16.40
N ILE A 71 -11.94 -12.49 -17.68
CA ILE A 71 -12.02 -11.24 -18.44
C ILE A 71 -13.10 -10.31 -17.87
N ALA A 72 -14.27 -10.86 -17.49
CA ALA A 72 -15.36 -10.09 -16.89
C ALA A 72 -14.93 -9.48 -15.54
N LEU A 73 -14.30 -10.28 -14.67
CA LEU A 73 -13.78 -9.83 -13.38
C LEU A 73 -12.68 -8.79 -13.54
N GLN A 74 -11.75 -8.97 -14.49
CA GLN A 74 -10.71 -7.99 -14.78
C GLN A 74 -11.30 -6.64 -15.22
N ASN A 75 -12.35 -6.68 -16.06
CA ASN A 75 -13.05 -5.46 -16.48
C ASN A 75 -13.76 -4.77 -15.32
N GLN A 76 -14.40 -5.53 -14.41
CA GLN A 76 -15.01 -4.98 -13.20
C GLN A 76 -13.95 -4.35 -12.28
N LEU A 77 -12.83 -5.04 -12.03
CA LEU A 77 -11.71 -4.50 -11.25
C LEU A 77 -11.18 -3.19 -11.83
N LYS A 78 -11.09 -3.09 -13.16
CA LYS A 78 -10.68 -1.85 -13.83
C LYS A 78 -11.67 -0.71 -13.58
N LYS A 79 -12.98 -0.98 -13.64
CA LYS A 79 -14.02 0.01 -13.33
C LYS A 79 -13.94 0.48 -11.88
N PHE A 80 -13.90 -0.46 -10.92
CA PHE A 80 -13.80 -0.13 -9.50
C PHE A 80 -12.51 0.63 -9.14
N ARG A 81 -11.38 0.31 -9.79
CA ARG A 81 -10.14 1.09 -9.61
C ARG A 81 -10.30 2.54 -10.07
N LYS A 82 -10.97 2.75 -11.22
CA LYS A 82 -11.24 4.10 -11.75
C LYS A 82 -12.17 4.88 -10.81
N GLU A 83 -13.28 4.27 -10.40
CA GLU A 83 -14.23 4.89 -9.48
C GLU A 83 -13.58 5.26 -8.15
N ASN A 84 -12.76 4.37 -7.57
CA ASN A 84 -12.01 4.66 -6.36
C ASN A 84 -11.04 5.84 -6.53
N ALA A 85 -10.36 5.94 -7.67
CA ALA A 85 -9.47 7.07 -7.96
C ALA A 85 -10.26 8.39 -8.06
N ASP A 86 -11.41 8.37 -8.72
CA ASP A 86 -12.27 9.55 -8.89
C ASP A 86 -12.91 9.98 -7.56
N LEU A 87 -13.36 9.02 -6.74
CA LEU A 87 -13.87 9.28 -5.38
C LEU A 87 -12.80 9.86 -4.48
N ARG A 88 -11.57 9.33 -4.49
CA ARG A 88 -10.44 9.90 -3.74
C ARG A 88 -10.18 11.35 -4.13
N LYS A 89 -10.15 11.67 -5.43
CA LYS A 89 -10.03 13.06 -5.92
C LYS A 89 -11.19 13.95 -5.48
N LYS A 90 -12.40 13.41 -5.37
CA LYS A 90 -13.57 14.15 -4.87
C LYS A 90 -13.43 14.43 -3.39
N ILE A 91 -12.98 13.47 -2.60
CA ILE A 91 -12.72 13.63 -1.16
C ILE A 91 -11.65 14.70 -0.92
N GLU A 92 -10.50 14.63 -1.59
CA GLU A 92 -9.44 15.64 -1.47
C GLU A 92 -9.94 17.07 -1.73
N ARG A 93 -10.78 17.24 -2.76
CA ARG A 93 -11.41 18.54 -3.06
C ARG A 93 -12.39 18.99 -1.98
N LEU A 94 -13.22 18.07 -1.48
CA LEU A 94 -14.25 18.36 -0.48
C LEU A 94 -13.69 18.60 0.92
N GLN A 95 -12.52 18.03 1.23
CA GLN A 95 -11.84 18.26 2.50
C GLN A 95 -11.30 19.70 2.61
N CYS A 96 -11.14 20.40 1.48
CA CYS A 96 -10.72 21.80 1.44
C CYS A 96 -9.45 22.03 2.28
N TRP A 97 -8.43 21.19 2.04
CA TRP A 97 -7.13 21.33 2.70
C TRP A 97 -6.54 22.72 2.46
N THR A 98 -6.09 23.35 3.54
CA THR A 98 -5.45 24.67 3.52
C THR A 98 -4.21 24.64 4.40
N LEU A 99 -3.21 25.48 4.10
CA LEU A 99 -2.00 25.59 4.90
C LEU A 99 -2.36 25.97 6.34
N TYR A 100 -1.82 25.23 7.30
CA TYR A 100 -2.03 25.47 8.72
C TYR A 100 -0.81 26.17 9.31
N GLU A 101 -1.03 27.36 9.87
CA GLU A 101 -0.04 28.06 10.69
C GLU A 101 -0.36 27.83 12.17
N ASN A 102 0.53 27.16 12.89
CA ASN A 102 0.37 26.95 14.32
C ASN A 102 0.54 28.28 15.07
N PRO A 103 -0.48 28.79 15.77
CA PRO A 103 -0.38 30.06 16.51
C PRO A 103 0.67 30.03 17.64
N GLN A 104 1.06 28.85 18.10
CA GLN A 104 2.09 28.68 19.13
C GLN A 104 3.51 28.83 18.55
N CYS A 105 3.69 28.58 17.25
CA CYS A 105 4.97 28.83 16.58
C CYS A 105 5.13 30.31 16.21
N PHE A 106 6.37 30.72 15.98
CA PHE A 106 6.65 31.99 15.35
C PHE A 106 6.40 31.97 13.84
N SER A 107 6.12 33.15 13.27
CA SER A 107 5.77 33.26 11.87
C SER A 107 6.96 32.91 10.97
N ASP A 108 6.67 32.32 9.81
CA ASP A 108 7.72 32.02 8.83
C ASP A 108 8.42 33.28 8.32
N LYS A 109 7.65 34.36 8.19
CA LYS A 109 8.14 35.66 7.76
C LYS A 109 9.23 36.20 8.70
N ASN A 110 8.98 36.18 10.01
CA ASN A 110 9.94 36.71 10.98
C ASN A 110 11.23 35.88 10.98
N TYR A 111 11.13 34.55 10.82
CA TYR A 111 12.33 33.70 10.67
C TYR A 111 13.13 34.08 9.42
N ARG A 112 12.48 34.28 8.27
CA ARG A 112 13.17 34.66 7.02
C ARG A 112 13.86 36.01 7.12
N GLU A 113 13.23 36.99 7.77
CA GLU A 113 13.85 38.30 8.02
C GLU A 113 15.16 38.17 8.81
N LEU A 114 15.20 37.26 9.80
CA LEU A 114 16.42 36.95 10.53
C LEU A 114 17.43 36.21 9.63
N TYR A 115 16.99 35.17 8.93
CA TYR A 115 17.87 34.30 8.14
C TYR A 115 18.54 35.00 6.95
N GLU A 116 17.85 35.95 6.33
CA GLU A 116 18.33 36.73 5.17
C GLU A 116 19.14 37.97 5.59
N CYS A 117 19.14 38.32 6.88
CA CYS A 117 19.87 39.46 7.39
C CYS A 117 21.38 39.23 7.24
N THR A 118 22.10 40.21 6.68
CA THR A 118 23.57 40.12 6.51
C THR A 118 24.34 40.14 7.83
N PHE A 119 23.71 40.65 8.90
CA PHE A 119 24.31 40.79 10.22
C PHE A 119 24.13 39.54 11.11
N THR A 120 23.30 38.56 10.70
CA THR A 120 23.10 37.32 11.47
C THR A 120 24.07 36.22 11.05
N GLU A 121 24.72 35.59 12.04
CA GLU A 121 25.53 34.39 11.84
C GLU A 121 24.64 33.14 11.89
N LYS A 122 24.87 32.20 10.97
CA LYS A 122 24.28 30.85 11.04
C LYS A 122 25.09 30.02 12.02
N LEU A 123 24.46 29.53 13.08
CA LEU A 123 25.15 28.81 14.14
C LEU A 123 25.30 27.32 13.80
N SER A 124 26.42 26.74 14.25
CA SER A 124 26.53 25.29 14.43
C SER A 124 25.66 24.82 15.60
N GLU A 125 25.39 23.52 15.69
CA GLU A 125 24.60 22.95 16.77
C GLU A 125 25.23 23.21 18.15
N GLU A 126 26.55 23.09 18.26
CA GLU A 126 27.33 23.35 19.49
C GLU A 126 27.13 24.79 19.99
N LYS A 127 27.33 25.79 19.11
CA LYS A 127 27.13 27.19 19.45
C LYS A 127 25.67 27.49 19.80
N ALA A 128 24.72 26.87 19.11
CA ALA A 128 23.30 27.04 19.41
C ALA A 128 22.95 26.49 20.81
N ILE A 129 23.54 25.35 21.21
CA ILE A 129 23.38 24.78 22.56
C ILE A 129 23.97 25.72 23.61
N GLU A 130 25.14 26.31 23.37
CA GLU A 130 25.74 27.31 24.28
C GLU A 130 24.81 28.52 24.48
N VAL A 131 24.26 29.06 23.39
CA VAL A 131 23.31 30.19 23.45
C VAL A 131 22.06 29.84 24.25
N ILE A 132 21.45 28.66 24.01
CA ILE A 132 20.27 28.21 24.76
C ILE A 132 20.62 28.03 26.24
N THR A 133 21.75 27.40 26.55
CA THR A 133 22.20 27.14 27.92
C THR A 133 22.41 28.44 28.68
N TYR A 134 23.08 29.41 28.07
CA TYR A 134 23.32 30.73 28.66
C TYR A 134 22.04 31.54 28.87
N THR A 135 21.12 31.52 27.90
CA THR A 135 19.90 32.35 27.93
C THR A 135 18.78 31.75 28.78
N SER A 136 18.59 30.43 28.74
CA SER A 136 17.41 29.76 29.29
C SER A 136 17.74 28.78 30.43
N GLY A 137 19.02 28.49 30.69
CA GLY A 137 19.46 27.63 31.80
C GLY A 137 19.18 26.13 31.61
N PHE A 138 18.84 25.69 30.40
CA PHE A 138 18.67 24.27 30.10
C PHE A 138 19.99 23.50 30.20
N SER A 139 19.93 22.22 30.60
CA SER A 139 21.12 21.37 30.60
C SER A 139 21.57 21.06 29.17
N PRO A 140 22.83 21.35 28.79
CA PRO A 140 23.31 21.21 27.41
C PRO A 140 23.16 19.78 26.87
N GLU A 141 23.39 18.77 27.71
CA GLU A 141 23.28 17.35 27.36
C GLU A 141 21.86 16.89 26.98
N LYS A 142 20.84 17.68 27.33
CA LYS A 142 19.42 17.37 27.07
C LYS A 142 18.84 18.13 25.88
N ILE A 143 19.60 19.05 25.30
CA ILE A 143 19.19 19.89 24.18
C ILE A 143 19.51 19.19 22.87
N ASN A 144 18.51 19.11 21.98
CA ASN A 144 18.68 18.68 20.60
C ASN A 144 18.24 19.80 19.66
N ILE A 145 19.14 20.29 18.82
CA ILE A 145 18.82 21.34 17.85
C ILE A 145 18.00 20.74 16.71
N LEU A 146 16.93 21.44 16.32
CA LEU A 146 16.05 21.05 15.23
C LEU A 146 16.23 22.04 14.07
N THR A 147 16.77 21.56 12.96
CA THR A 147 16.99 22.39 11.75
C THR A 147 15.84 22.37 10.77
N LYS A 148 14.79 21.58 11.04
CA LYS A 148 13.62 21.42 10.18
C LYS A 148 12.33 21.42 11.01
N ALA A 149 11.37 22.23 10.60
CA ALA A 149 10.02 22.26 11.16
C ALA A 149 9.03 21.61 10.20
N LYS A 150 8.07 20.85 10.73
CA LYS A 150 7.02 20.22 9.93
C LYS A 150 6.05 21.28 9.39
N VAL A 151 5.59 21.10 8.16
CA VAL A 151 4.55 21.91 7.52
C VAL A 151 3.27 21.11 7.48
N TYR A 152 2.17 21.74 7.90
CA TYR A 152 0.88 21.09 8.03
C TYR A 152 -0.16 21.72 7.12
N GLU A 153 -1.10 20.90 6.69
CA GLU A 153 -2.41 21.36 6.22
C GLU A 153 -3.48 20.95 7.21
N ILE A 154 -4.55 21.75 7.26
CA ILE A 154 -5.76 21.48 8.01
C ILE A 154 -6.95 21.37 7.05
N ASN A 155 -7.82 20.40 7.26
CA ASN A 155 -9.06 20.27 6.51
C ASN A 155 -10.25 20.92 7.23
N ARG A 156 -11.41 20.95 6.56
CA ARG A 156 -12.67 21.47 7.13
C ARG A 156 -13.08 20.80 8.45
N ASP A 157 -12.68 19.55 8.65
CA ASP A 157 -13.01 18.71 9.80
C ASP A 157 -11.95 18.84 10.92
N LYS A 158 -11.01 19.78 10.77
CA LYS A 158 -9.89 20.09 11.68
C LYS A 158 -8.87 18.97 11.84
N GLU A 159 -8.79 18.06 10.88
CA GLU A 159 -7.73 17.07 10.83
C GLU A 159 -6.46 17.69 10.27
N LEU A 160 -5.32 17.37 10.88
CA LEU A 160 -4.01 17.82 10.45
C LEU A 160 -3.31 16.73 9.66
N ARG A 161 -2.62 17.11 8.58
CA ARG A 161 -1.68 16.24 7.87
C ARG A 161 -0.36 16.94 7.63
N ILE A 162 0.73 16.19 7.68
CA ILE A 162 2.07 16.69 7.33
C ILE A 162 2.21 16.67 5.81
N ILE A 163 2.55 17.81 5.23
CA ILE A 163 2.78 17.94 3.77
C ILE A 163 4.25 18.10 3.41
N GLY A 164 5.11 18.34 4.40
CA GLY A 164 6.54 18.48 4.18
C GLY A 164 7.24 19.07 5.39
N GLU A 165 8.45 19.55 5.14
CA GLU A 165 9.32 20.16 6.14
C GLU A 165 9.89 21.46 5.56
N LYS A 166 10.11 22.44 6.44
CA LYS A 166 10.75 23.72 6.11
C LYS A 166 12.00 23.90 6.96
N GLU A 167 13.01 24.53 6.39
CA GLU A 167 14.28 24.76 7.08
C GLU A 167 14.16 25.83 8.17
N ARG A 168 14.89 25.57 9.26
CA ARG A 168 14.95 26.33 10.51
C ARG A 168 16.37 26.29 11.07
N ILE A 169 17.30 26.80 10.30
CA ILE A 169 18.71 26.88 10.69
C ILE A 169 18.83 27.90 11.83
N PRO A 170 19.51 27.55 12.94
CA PRO A 170 19.76 28.50 14.02
C PRO A 170 20.53 29.72 13.52
N VAL A 171 20.07 30.91 13.88
CA VAL A 171 20.74 32.17 13.55
C VAL A 171 20.85 33.06 14.78
N TYR A 172 21.94 33.81 14.86
CA TYR A 172 22.20 34.68 16.00
C TYR A 172 23.00 35.90 15.58
N ALA A 173 22.58 37.07 16.07
CA ALA A 173 23.35 38.29 16.01
C ALA A 173 23.49 38.90 17.42
N SER A 174 22.42 38.89 18.20
CA SER A 174 22.35 39.41 19.57
C SER A 174 21.26 38.70 20.38
N SER A 175 21.17 38.98 21.68
CA SER A 175 20.16 38.40 22.59
C SER A 175 18.72 38.74 22.20
N ASP A 176 18.51 39.83 21.47
CA ASP A 176 17.22 40.32 20.96
C ASP A 176 17.08 40.15 19.42
N TRP A 177 18.08 39.56 18.75
CA TRP A 177 18.06 39.29 17.32
C TRP A 177 18.64 37.89 17.03
N ASN A 178 17.78 36.88 17.18
CA ASN A 178 18.17 35.47 17.07
C ASN A 178 16.96 34.58 16.78
N TYR A 179 17.25 33.37 16.30
CA TYR A 179 16.28 32.31 16.16
C TYR A 179 16.94 30.95 16.41
N ILE A 180 16.35 30.12 17.28
CA ILE A 180 16.77 28.73 17.49
C ILE A 180 15.54 27.85 17.72
N TYR A 181 15.45 26.76 16.97
CA TYR A 181 14.41 25.73 17.15
C TYR A 181 15.06 24.47 17.71
N PHE A 182 14.51 23.92 18.80
CA PHE A 182 15.15 22.83 19.54
C PHE A 182 14.15 22.00 20.34
N ASN A 183 14.62 20.88 20.87
CA ASN A 183 13.88 19.99 21.75
C ASN A 183 14.67 19.75 23.03
N VAL A 184 13.97 19.78 24.17
CA VAL A 184 14.50 19.32 25.46
C VAL A 184 13.60 18.22 26.00
N CYS A 185 14.15 17.02 26.18
CA CYS A 185 13.46 15.86 26.76
C CYS A 185 12.07 15.53 26.16
N GLY A 186 11.91 15.73 24.85
CA GLY A 186 10.66 15.45 24.14
C GLY A 186 9.73 16.65 23.98
N THR A 187 10.03 17.79 24.59
CA THR A 187 9.27 19.04 24.45
C THR A 187 9.96 19.96 23.45
N GLN A 188 9.20 20.48 22.47
CA GLN A 188 9.73 21.36 21.43
C GLN A 188 9.64 22.83 21.86
N TYR A 189 10.68 23.58 21.56
CA TYR A 189 10.81 24.99 21.89
C TYR A 189 11.30 25.79 20.68
N GLU A 190 10.82 27.03 20.60
CA GLU A 190 11.28 28.01 19.62
C GLU A 190 11.71 29.25 20.38
N LEU A 191 12.98 29.63 20.23
CA LEU A 191 13.54 30.87 20.73
C LEU A 191 13.59 31.85 19.56
N GLN A 192 12.94 33.00 19.68
CA GLN A 192 13.07 34.08 18.71
C GLN A 192 13.20 35.44 19.39
N ASN A 193 14.25 36.19 19.04
CA ASN A 193 14.52 37.54 19.54
C ASN A 193 14.45 37.59 21.07
N GLY A 194 15.04 36.58 21.73
CA GLY A 194 15.04 36.45 23.19
C GLY A 194 13.75 35.91 23.81
N ASN A 195 12.69 35.70 23.03
CA ASN A 195 11.43 35.15 23.52
C ASN A 195 11.37 33.64 23.29
N LEU A 196 11.17 32.88 24.36
CA LEU A 196 11.04 31.42 24.34
C LEU A 196 9.56 31.00 24.31
N LYS A 197 9.18 30.15 23.37
CA LYS A 197 7.86 29.52 23.28
C LYS A 197 7.95 28.00 23.32
N ILE A 198 6.91 27.39 23.87
CA ILE A 198 6.67 25.94 23.85
C ILE A 198 5.72 25.64 22.69
N ILE A 199 6.00 24.60 21.91
CA ILE A 199 5.22 24.16 20.72
C ILE A 199 4.51 22.83 21.00
#